data_AF-A0A974S8I3-F1
#
_entry.id   AF-A0A974S8I3-F1
#
_cell.length_a   1.000
_cell.length_b   1.000
_cell.length_c   1.000
_cell.angle_alpha   90.00
_cell.angle_beta   90.00
_cell.angle_gamma   90.00
#
_symmetry.space_group_name_H-M   'P 1'
#
loop_
_entity.id
_entity.type
_entity.pdbx_description
1 polymer ?
#
loop_
_entity_poly.entity_id
_entity_poly.type
_entity_poly.pdbx_seq_one_letter_code
_entity_poly.pdbx_strand_id
1 'polypeptide(L)'
;MRRALSGLWLDIKSLPTRRRGDPWSVIHNVGNGDHYAIGLQAVGWLKTYAGLKPGDAVLDIGCGTGRMAHHLTDHPYTGFDLAKAAIAMCQRRYPKLNFVHLDVWNGDYNRTGSIAEDKVAFPAEDASVDVAFAMSVFTHMRFGAMSHYLREAVRVLKPGGRFAFTAFSPREAANPLFDFQPYDATSSVVDARSPERAIAHDHDALAGAIAAAGLKLVSFHRAPGRRRRL
;
A
#
# COMPACT_ATOMS: atom_id res chain seq x y z
N MET A 1 -27.37 1.87 -0.11
CA MET A 1 -26.46 2.41 -1.14
C MET A 1 -25.08 1.80 -0.93
N ARG A 2 -24.55 1.06 -1.92
CA ARG A 2 -23.43 0.10 -1.77
C ARG A 2 -22.10 0.70 -2.27
N ARG A 3 -21.05 0.70 -1.43
CA ARG A 3 -19.68 1.16 -1.75
C ARG A 3 -18.88 0.05 -2.43
N ALA A 4 -17.96 0.39 -3.32
CA ALA A 4 -17.18 -0.52 -4.16
C ALA A 4 -15.67 -0.44 -3.84
N LEU A 5 -15.00 -1.59 -3.67
CA LEU A 5 -13.56 -1.71 -3.37
C LEU A 5 -12.80 -2.50 -4.46
N SER A 6 -11.77 -1.93 -5.06
CA SER A 6 -10.92 -2.63 -6.04
C SER A 6 -9.54 -2.92 -5.45
N GLY A 7 -9.24 -4.18 -5.10
CA GLY A 7 -7.91 -4.59 -4.66
C GLY A 7 -7.03 -4.97 -5.85
N LEU A 8 -5.75 -4.62 -5.82
CA LEU A 8 -4.77 -5.05 -6.81
C LEU A 8 -3.46 -5.38 -6.14
N TRP A 9 -2.95 -6.59 -6.34
CA TRP A 9 -1.69 -7.10 -5.81
C TRP A 9 -0.45 -6.63 -6.61
N LEU A 10 0.72 -6.50 -5.99
CA LEU A 10 2.02 -6.15 -6.62
C LEU A 10 2.92 -7.41 -6.70
N ASP A 11 3.37 -7.80 -7.90
CA ASP A 11 4.50 -8.75 -8.06
C ASP A 11 5.77 -7.95 -8.37
N ILE A 12 6.76 -8.03 -7.48
CA ILE A 12 8.06 -7.34 -7.45
C ILE A 12 9.00 -7.82 -8.59
N LYS A 13 8.49 -8.38 -9.69
CA LYS A 13 9.31 -8.95 -10.78
C LYS A 13 9.57 -8.02 -11.98
N SER A 14 9.17 -6.76 -11.92
CA SER A 14 9.43 -5.77 -12.98
C SER A 14 10.81 -5.08 -12.86
N LEU A 15 11.68 -5.56 -11.99
CA LEU A 15 12.94 -4.90 -11.64
C LEU A 15 14.04 -5.13 -12.69
N PRO A 16 14.45 -4.10 -13.46
CA PRO A 16 15.81 -4.05 -13.99
C PRO A 16 16.83 -4.18 -12.85
N THR A 17 17.99 -4.71 -13.20
CA THR A 17 19.18 -4.76 -12.33
C THR A 17 19.38 -3.44 -11.59
N ARG A 18 19.67 -3.56 -10.29
CA ARG A 18 20.02 -2.48 -9.35
C ARG A 18 20.89 -1.43 -10.07
N ARG A 19 20.35 -0.25 -10.39
CA ARG A 19 21.21 0.92 -10.58
C ARG A 19 21.63 1.36 -9.18
N ARG A 20 22.82 0.93 -8.75
CA ARG A 20 23.55 1.64 -7.69
C ARG A 20 23.61 3.10 -8.14
N GLY A 21 22.90 4.01 -7.46
CA GLY A 21 22.96 5.44 -7.78
C GLY A 21 21.72 6.26 -7.38
N ASP A 22 20.53 5.67 -7.30
CA ASP A 22 19.33 6.47 -7.04
C ASP A 22 19.13 6.73 -5.52
N PRO A 23 19.10 8.00 -5.07
CA PRO A 23 19.21 8.36 -3.65
C PRO A 23 18.05 7.82 -2.80
N TRP A 24 16.88 7.58 -3.39
CA TRP A 24 15.68 7.12 -2.69
C TRP A 24 15.74 5.67 -2.22
N SER A 25 16.53 4.82 -2.89
CA SER A 25 16.70 3.38 -2.55
C SER A 25 17.49 3.14 -1.26
N VAL A 26 18.25 4.15 -0.82
CA VAL A 26 19.05 4.13 0.41
C VAL A 26 18.24 4.68 1.61
N ILE A 27 17.20 5.48 1.33
CA ILE A 27 16.38 6.16 2.33
C ILE A 27 15.14 5.31 2.69
N HIS A 28 14.58 4.56 1.72
CA HIS A 28 13.40 3.70 1.89
C HIS A 28 13.46 2.44 1.04
N ASN A 29 12.88 1.34 1.54
CA ASN A 29 12.71 0.12 0.74
C ASN A 29 11.58 0.32 -0.29
N VAL A 30 11.92 0.91 -1.43
CA VAL A 30 10.96 1.25 -2.49
C VAL A 30 10.73 0.10 -3.50
N GLY A 31 11.30 -1.10 -3.28
CA GLY A 31 11.41 -2.11 -4.34
C GLY A 31 12.34 -1.62 -5.47
N ASN A 32 12.89 -2.51 -6.29
CA ASN A 32 13.76 -2.06 -7.39
C ASN A 32 12.93 -1.47 -8.57
N GLY A 33 13.60 -1.17 -9.69
CA GLY A 33 12.97 -0.68 -10.92
C GLY A 33 12.82 0.83 -10.99
N ASP A 34 12.32 1.32 -12.13
CA ASP A 34 12.13 2.75 -12.33
C ASP A 34 10.97 3.23 -11.45
N HIS A 35 11.33 4.01 -10.43
CA HIS A 35 10.42 4.53 -9.41
C HIS A 35 9.21 5.24 -10.02
N TYR A 36 9.42 6.11 -11.01
CA TYR A 36 8.33 6.89 -11.60
C TYR A 36 7.55 6.09 -12.62
N ALA A 37 8.18 5.21 -13.40
CA ALA A 37 7.45 4.34 -14.32
C ALA A 37 6.51 3.37 -13.58
N ILE A 38 6.97 2.81 -12.46
CA ILE A 38 6.14 1.97 -11.58
C ILE A 38 4.99 2.80 -10.98
N GLY A 39 5.28 4.03 -10.53
CA GLY A 39 4.24 4.95 -10.05
C GLY A 39 3.18 5.26 -11.11
N LEU A 40 3.60 5.50 -12.35
CA LEU A 40 2.69 5.78 -13.47
C LEU A 40 1.79 4.57 -13.77
N GLN A 41 2.37 3.37 -13.78
CA GLN A 41 1.63 2.13 -13.95
C GLN A 41 0.59 1.94 -12.83
N ALA A 42 0.98 2.16 -11.58
CA ALA A 42 0.10 2.06 -10.43
C ALA A 42 -1.04 3.09 -10.47
N VAL A 43 -0.77 4.34 -10.89
CA VAL A 43 -1.84 5.32 -11.13
C VAL A 43 -2.78 4.87 -12.23
N GLY A 44 -2.27 4.22 -13.28
CA GLY A 44 -3.09 3.58 -14.31
C GLY A 44 -4.07 2.56 -13.72
N TRP A 45 -3.62 1.74 -12.76
CA TRP A 45 -4.50 0.81 -12.06
C TRP A 45 -5.56 1.49 -11.19
N LEU A 46 -5.24 2.60 -10.52
CA LEU A 46 -6.25 3.39 -9.79
C LEU A 46 -7.31 3.93 -10.74
N LYS A 47 -6.93 4.38 -11.94
CA LYS A 47 -7.89 4.82 -12.97
C LYS A 47 -8.77 3.67 -13.45
N THR A 48 -8.18 2.52 -13.76
CA THR A 48 -8.90 1.36 -14.31
C THR A 48 -9.81 0.69 -13.28
N TYR A 49 -9.31 0.44 -12.06
CA TYR A 49 -9.98 -0.42 -11.10
C TYR A 49 -10.68 0.36 -9.98
N ALA A 50 -10.08 1.47 -9.51
CA ALA A 50 -10.69 2.34 -8.50
C ALA A 50 -11.50 3.48 -9.12
N GLY A 51 -11.49 3.63 -10.44
CA GLY A 51 -12.22 4.68 -11.15
C GLY A 51 -11.79 6.08 -10.74
N LEU A 52 -10.50 6.30 -10.50
CA LEU A 52 -9.93 7.61 -10.16
C LEU A 52 -10.22 8.63 -11.27
N LYS A 53 -10.83 9.76 -10.89
CA LYS A 53 -11.21 10.87 -11.78
C LYS A 53 -10.47 12.16 -11.43
N PRO A 54 -10.27 13.08 -12.39
CA PRO A 54 -9.75 14.41 -12.09
C PRO A 54 -10.53 15.08 -10.95
N GLY A 55 -9.81 15.68 -10.00
CA GLY A 55 -10.40 16.38 -8.85
C GLY A 55 -10.80 15.48 -7.66
N ASP A 56 -10.76 14.15 -7.80
CA ASP A 56 -10.99 13.23 -6.66
C ASP A 56 -9.97 13.51 -5.54
N ALA A 57 -10.43 13.54 -4.29
CA ALA A 57 -9.58 13.61 -3.12
C ALA A 57 -8.90 12.26 -2.86
N VAL A 58 -7.57 12.27 -2.79
CA VAL A 58 -6.73 11.08 -2.75
C VAL A 58 -6.00 10.95 -1.42
N LEU A 59 -6.06 9.75 -0.84
CA LEU A 59 -5.24 9.35 0.32
C LEU A 59 -4.24 8.26 -0.06
N ASP A 60 -2.96 8.55 0.07
CA ASP A 60 -1.84 7.63 -0.16
C ASP A 60 -1.29 7.12 1.18
N ILE A 61 -1.68 5.89 1.53
CA ILE A 61 -1.27 5.19 2.75
C ILE A 61 0.09 4.55 2.48
N GLY A 62 1.10 4.90 3.27
CA GLY A 62 2.48 4.45 3.05
C GLY A 62 3.11 5.10 1.80
N CYS A 63 3.01 6.43 1.69
CA CYS A 63 3.40 7.15 0.48
C CYS A 63 4.90 7.09 0.18
N GLY A 64 5.71 6.68 1.16
CA GLY A 64 7.16 6.59 1.10
C GLY A 64 7.78 7.87 0.55
N THR A 65 8.56 7.71 -0.51
CA THR A 65 9.28 8.79 -1.18
C THR A 65 8.48 9.52 -2.26
N GLY A 66 7.15 9.35 -2.29
CA GLY A 66 6.26 10.07 -3.19
C GLY A 66 6.23 9.49 -4.61
N ARG A 67 6.33 8.15 -4.73
CA ARG A 67 6.22 7.43 -6.01
C ARG A 67 4.97 7.82 -6.79
N MET A 68 3.84 7.79 -6.09
CA MET A 68 2.53 8.05 -6.65
C MET A 68 2.25 9.55 -6.72
N ALA A 69 2.68 10.31 -5.70
CA ALA A 69 2.55 11.76 -5.62
C ALA A 69 3.02 12.49 -6.89
N HIS A 70 4.11 12.01 -7.52
CA HIS A 70 4.62 12.59 -8.76
C HIS A 70 3.58 12.69 -9.88
N HIS A 71 2.65 11.74 -9.93
CA HIS A 71 1.65 11.60 -11.00
C HIS A 71 0.25 12.06 -10.58
N LEU A 72 0.12 12.55 -9.34
CA LEU A 72 -1.16 12.92 -8.73
C LEU A 72 -1.14 14.37 -8.22
N THR A 73 -0.25 15.20 -8.75
CA THR A 73 -0.08 16.60 -8.32
C THR A 73 -1.30 17.48 -8.58
N ASP A 74 -2.17 17.06 -9.49
CA ASP A 74 -3.39 17.79 -9.87
C ASP A 74 -4.61 17.37 -9.05
N HIS A 75 -4.42 16.55 -8.01
CA HIS A 75 -5.46 16.12 -7.09
C HIS A 75 -5.30 16.76 -5.71
N PRO A 76 -6.39 16.97 -4.96
CA PRO A 76 -6.32 17.12 -3.51
C PRO A 76 -5.70 15.84 -2.93
N TYR A 77 -4.43 15.91 -2.53
CA TYR A 77 -3.64 14.74 -2.15
C TYR A 77 -3.16 14.86 -0.71
N THR A 78 -3.41 13.81 0.07
CA THR A 78 -2.75 13.58 1.36
C THR A 78 -1.98 12.26 1.29
N GLY A 79 -0.68 12.30 1.59
CA GLY A 79 0.14 11.11 1.77
C GLY A 79 0.64 11.01 3.21
N PHE A 80 0.71 9.81 3.77
CA PHE A 80 1.38 9.61 5.05
C PHE A 80 2.26 8.38 5.05
N ASP A 81 3.28 8.42 5.91
CA ASP A 81 4.26 7.35 6.04
C ASP A 81 4.87 7.37 7.44
N LEU A 82 5.34 6.20 7.89
CA LEU A 82 6.04 6.05 9.17
C LEU A 82 7.43 6.66 9.16
N ALA A 83 7.97 6.94 7.98
CA ALA A 83 9.33 7.35 7.87
C ALA A 83 9.51 8.85 7.66
N LYS A 84 9.93 9.50 8.75
CA LYS A 84 10.20 10.93 8.82
C LYS A 84 11.05 11.47 7.66
N ALA A 85 12.09 10.76 7.26
CA ALA A 85 12.99 11.18 6.19
C ALA A 85 12.29 11.19 4.81
N ALA A 86 11.41 10.22 4.54
CA ALA A 86 10.61 10.17 3.31
C ALA A 86 9.64 11.35 3.25
N ILE A 87 8.93 11.59 4.36
CA ILE A 87 7.97 12.68 4.46
C ILE A 87 8.64 14.03 4.27
N ALA A 88 9.75 14.30 4.96
CA ALA A 88 10.49 15.56 4.83
C ALA A 88 10.91 15.82 3.38
N MET A 89 11.20 14.77 2.63
CA MET A 89 11.62 14.83 1.25
C MET A 89 10.45 15.04 0.28
N CYS A 90 9.33 14.37 0.51
CA CYS A 90 8.07 14.62 -0.20
C CYS A 90 7.62 16.07 -0.02
N GLN A 91 7.66 16.59 1.21
CA GLN A 91 7.32 18.00 1.52
C GLN A 91 8.21 18.98 0.75
N ARG A 92 9.52 18.71 0.62
CA ARG A 92 10.43 19.54 -0.20
C ARG A 92 10.15 19.44 -1.69
N ARG A 93 9.85 18.24 -2.20
CA ARG A 93 9.69 17.96 -3.63
C ARG A 93 8.33 18.38 -4.17
N TYR A 94 7.29 18.29 -3.34
CA TYR A 94 5.90 18.50 -3.71
C TYR A 94 5.21 19.44 -2.70
N PRO A 95 5.66 20.71 -2.58
CA PRO A 95 5.20 21.63 -1.53
C PRO A 95 3.71 22.01 -1.61
N LYS A 96 3.03 21.66 -2.71
CA LYS A 96 1.59 21.89 -2.90
C LYS A 96 0.72 20.73 -2.43
N LEU A 97 1.31 19.58 -2.09
CA LEU A 97 0.58 18.40 -1.61
C LEU A 97 0.74 18.26 -0.08
N ASN A 98 -0.24 17.62 0.56
CA ASN A 98 -0.19 17.40 2.00
C ASN A 98 0.56 16.10 2.32
N PHE A 99 1.57 16.16 3.18
CA PHE A 99 2.30 14.98 3.66
C PHE A 99 2.42 14.99 5.17
N VAL A 100 2.06 13.87 5.80
CA VAL A 100 2.01 13.71 7.25
C VAL A 100 2.90 12.56 7.69
N HIS A 101 3.77 12.82 8.67
CA HIS A 101 4.54 11.77 9.33
C HIS A 101 3.74 11.21 10.50
N LEU A 102 3.52 9.91 10.51
CA LEU A 102 2.93 9.21 11.66
C LEU A 102 4.00 8.32 12.27
N ASP A 103 4.38 8.51 13.53
CA ASP A 103 5.44 7.72 14.16
C ASP A 103 4.95 6.32 14.58
N VAL A 104 4.56 5.52 13.60
CA VAL A 104 3.99 4.18 13.78
C VAL A 104 5.10 3.17 14.00
N TRP A 105 4.95 2.33 15.03
CA TRP A 105 5.82 1.19 15.27
C TRP A 105 5.67 0.17 14.14
N ASN A 106 6.77 -0.36 13.63
CA ASN A 106 6.76 -1.53 12.76
C ASN A 106 8.08 -2.30 12.92
N GLY A 107 7.98 -3.64 12.99
CA GLY A 107 9.11 -4.52 13.29
C GLY A 107 10.30 -4.40 12.34
N ASP A 108 10.09 -3.98 11.09
CA ASP A 108 11.15 -3.87 10.08
C ASP A 108 11.41 -2.45 9.58
N TYR A 109 10.44 -1.54 9.76
CA TYR A 109 10.52 -0.19 9.20
C TYR A 109 10.66 0.92 10.26
N ASN A 110 10.17 0.72 11.49
CA ASN A 110 10.31 1.70 12.59
C ASN A 110 10.13 1.04 13.97
N ARG A 111 11.20 0.43 14.50
CA ARG A 111 11.16 -0.29 15.78
C ARG A 111 10.97 0.60 17.02
N THR A 112 11.11 1.91 16.86
CA THR A 112 11.03 2.90 17.93
C THR A 112 9.75 3.74 17.86
N GLY A 113 8.83 3.41 16.95
CA GLY A 113 7.61 4.18 16.78
C GLY A 113 6.74 4.21 18.04
N SER A 114 6.23 5.39 18.36
CA SER A 114 5.40 5.64 19.54
C SER A 114 3.93 5.25 19.37
N ILE A 115 3.45 5.10 18.13
CA ILE A 115 2.06 4.74 17.82
C ILE A 115 2.00 3.25 17.48
N ALA A 116 1.19 2.48 18.19
CA ALA A 116 0.94 1.08 17.83
C ALA A 116 0.18 0.98 16.49
N GLU A 117 0.49 -0.01 15.65
CA GLU A 117 -0.11 -0.16 14.32
C GLU A 117 -1.64 -0.29 14.35
N ASP A 118 -2.19 -0.88 15.41
CA ASP A 118 -3.64 -1.06 15.63
C ASP A 118 -4.32 0.15 16.31
N LYS A 119 -3.58 1.26 16.49
CA LYS A 119 -4.05 2.54 17.05
C LYS A 119 -3.87 3.72 16.10
N VAL A 120 -3.39 3.47 14.88
CA VAL A 120 -3.15 4.52 13.88
C VAL A 120 -4.48 5.18 13.48
N ALA A 121 -4.51 6.51 13.46
CA ALA A 121 -5.59 7.27 12.85
C ALA A 121 -5.08 7.87 11.54
N PHE A 122 -5.77 7.64 10.43
CA PHE A 122 -5.41 8.23 9.14
C PHE A 122 -5.61 9.76 9.20
N PRO A 123 -4.68 10.55 8.65
CA PRO A 123 -4.71 12.01 8.72
C PRO A 123 -5.67 12.60 7.67
N ALA A 124 -6.92 12.17 7.75
CA ALA A 124 -8.03 12.62 6.93
C ALA A 124 -9.33 12.60 7.76
N GLU A 125 -10.22 13.54 7.45
CA GLU A 125 -11.52 13.64 8.09
C GLU A 125 -12.43 12.47 7.68
N ASP A 126 -13.41 12.17 8.53
CA ASP A 126 -14.45 11.18 8.22
C ASP A 126 -15.14 11.54 6.91
N ALA A 127 -15.36 10.53 6.05
CA ALA A 127 -16.06 10.70 4.78
C ALA A 127 -15.54 11.85 3.88
N SER A 128 -14.23 12.07 3.82
CA SER A 128 -13.60 13.14 3.04
C SER A 128 -12.83 12.66 1.79
N VAL A 129 -12.51 11.36 1.70
CA VAL A 129 -11.66 10.79 0.65
C VAL A 129 -12.49 10.10 -0.43
N ASP A 130 -12.20 10.37 -1.71
CA ASP A 130 -12.82 9.70 -2.85
C ASP A 130 -12.09 8.40 -3.20
N VAL A 131 -10.76 8.43 -3.24
CA VAL A 131 -9.90 7.27 -3.50
C VAL A 131 -8.78 7.19 -2.48
N ALA A 132 -8.81 6.16 -1.64
CA ALA A 132 -7.68 5.79 -0.79
C ALA A 132 -6.88 4.67 -1.46
N PHE A 133 -5.58 4.59 -1.23
CA PHE A 133 -4.81 3.42 -1.63
C PHE A 133 -3.61 3.10 -0.74
N ALA A 134 -3.21 1.84 -0.74
CA ALA A 134 -2.07 1.30 -0.01
C ALA A 134 -1.22 0.38 -0.91
N MET A 135 -0.24 0.96 -1.61
CA MET A 135 0.63 0.22 -2.54
C MET A 135 1.89 -0.28 -1.82
N SER A 136 2.09 -1.58 -1.79
CA SER A 136 3.15 -2.27 -1.03
C SER A 136 3.17 -1.97 0.46
N VAL A 137 1.99 -1.78 1.08
CA VAL A 137 1.88 -1.59 2.52
C VAL A 137 1.47 -2.87 3.22
N PHE A 138 0.37 -3.51 2.78
CA PHE A 138 -0.12 -4.74 3.43
C PHE A 138 0.84 -5.93 3.27
N THR A 139 1.82 -5.82 2.38
CA THR A 139 2.96 -6.74 2.26
C THR A 139 3.93 -6.71 3.45
N HIS A 140 3.79 -5.72 4.33
CA HIS A 140 4.64 -5.47 5.50
C HIS A 140 3.87 -5.30 6.81
N MET A 141 2.58 -5.65 6.83
CA MET A 141 1.72 -5.48 7.99
C MET A 141 1.18 -6.82 8.48
N ARG A 142 1.18 -7.03 9.80
CA ARG A 142 0.48 -8.17 10.40
C ARG A 142 -1.04 -8.04 10.22
N PHE A 143 -1.71 -9.18 10.21
CA PHE A 143 -3.15 -9.25 9.91
C PHE A 143 -4.02 -8.34 10.79
N GLY A 144 -3.72 -8.24 12.10
CA GLY A 144 -4.44 -7.36 13.02
C GLY A 144 -4.33 -5.88 12.66
N ALA A 145 -3.11 -5.42 12.36
CA ALA A 145 -2.84 -4.05 11.93
C ALA A 145 -3.46 -3.75 10.56
N MET A 146 -3.35 -4.66 9.61
CA MET A 146 -4.02 -4.57 8.30
C MET A 146 -5.54 -4.42 8.47
N SER A 147 -6.15 -5.23 9.35
CA SER A 147 -7.58 -5.16 9.66
C SER A 147 -7.97 -3.81 10.26
N HIS A 148 -7.10 -3.19 11.05
CA HIS A 148 -7.28 -1.84 11.54
C HIS A 148 -7.24 -0.79 10.44
N TYR A 149 -6.26 -0.88 9.53
CA TYR A 149 -6.15 0.02 8.39
C TYR A 149 -7.34 -0.08 7.43
N LEU A 150 -7.94 -1.27 7.28
CA LEU A 150 -9.19 -1.45 6.54
C LEU A 150 -10.35 -0.65 7.16
N ARG A 151 -10.47 -0.63 8.50
CA ARG A 151 -11.49 0.16 9.20
C ARG A 151 -11.25 1.66 9.07
N GLU A 152 -9.99 2.09 9.22
CA GLU A 152 -9.62 3.49 9.02
C GLU A 152 -9.86 3.97 7.59
N ALA A 153 -9.57 3.12 6.58
CA ALA A 153 -9.93 3.42 5.20
C ALA A 153 -11.44 3.63 5.06
N VAL A 154 -12.27 2.79 5.68
CA VAL A 154 -13.73 2.95 5.63
C VAL A 154 -14.20 4.25 6.28
N ARG A 155 -13.61 4.64 7.42
CA ARG A 155 -13.92 5.87 8.14
C ARG A 155 -13.71 7.10 7.25
N VAL A 156 -12.54 7.20 6.60
CA VAL A 156 -12.18 8.38 5.81
C VAL A 156 -12.84 8.41 4.44
N LEU A 157 -13.27 7.27 3.90
CA LEU A 157 -13.91 7.21 2.60
C LEU A 157 -15.32 7.83 2.61
N LYS A 158 -15.58 8.68 1.61
CA LYS A 158 -16.93 9.15 1.26
C LYS A 158 -17.89 8.00 0.97
N PRO A 159 -19.21 8.20 1.08
CA PRO A 159 -20.19 7.33 0.43
C PRO A 159 -19.87 7.14 -1.06
N GLY A 160 -19.54 5.90 -1.44
CA GLY A 160 -19.17 5.56 -2.82
C GLY A 160 -17.68 5.71 -3.14
N GLY A 161 -16.86 6.14 -2.17
CA GLY A 161 -15.40 6.13 -2.25
C GLY A 161 -14.85 4.71 -2.37
N ARG A 162 -13.62 4.60 -2.88
CA ARG A 162 -12.96 3.34 -3.22
C ARG A 162 -11.62 3.25 -2.51
N PHE A 163 -11.29 2.06 -2.06
CA PHE A 163 -9.97 1.77 -1.53
C PHE A 163 -9.29 0.71 -2.40
N ALA A 164 -8.02 0.94 -2.73
CA ALA A 164 -7.21 0.02 -3.51
C ALA A 164 -5.93 -0.33 -2.77
N PHE A 165 -5.57 -1.60 -2.73
CA PHE A 165 -4.39 -2.02 -2.00
C PHE A 165 -3.76 -3.25 -2.65
N THR A 166 -2.49 -3.45 -2.34
CA THR A 166 -1.72 -4.62 -2.73
C THR A 166 -1.36 -5.43 -1.49
N ALA A 167 -1.45 -6.75 -1.56
CA ALA A 167 -0.99 -7.65 -0.52
C ALA A 167 -0.03 -8.69 -1.10
N PHE A 168 0.52 -9.59 -0.28
CA PHE A 168 0.90 -10.93 -0.73
C PHE A 168 -0.21 -11.92 -0.31
N SER A 169 -0.25 -13.10 -0.90
CA SER A 169 -1.28 -14.15 -0.76
C SER A 169 -0.61 -15.48 -1.12
N PRO A 170 -0.67 -16.47 -0.23
CA PRO A 170 0.10 -17.70 -0.33
C PRO A 170 -0.42 -18.63 -1.44
N ARG A 171 -1.72 -18.60 -1.78
CA ARG A 171 -2.31 -19.45 -2.83
C ARG A 171 -1.76 -19.18 -4.23
N GLU A 172 -1.37 -17.93 -4.50
CA GLU A 172 -0.86 -17.52 -5.81
C GLU A 172 0.66 -17.33 -5.82
N ALA A 173 1.31 -17.53 -4.67
CA ALA A 173 2.72 -17.29 -4.41
C ALA A 173 3.64 -18.46 -4.79
N ALA A 174 3.44 -19.06 -5.97
CA ALA A 174 4.58 -19.63 -6.68
C ALA A 174 5.45 -18.47 -7.21
N ASN A 175 6.03 -17.69 -6.29
CA ASN A 175 6.94 -16.60 -6.59
C ASN A 175 8.37 -17.07 -6.25
N PRO A 176 9.24 -17.34 -7.24
CA PRO A 176 10.61 -17.79 -6.97
C PRO A 176 11.47 -16.77 -6.20
N LEU A 177 10.98 -15.54 -5.95
CA LEU A 177 11.67 -14.53 -5.15
C LEU A 177 11.31 -14.58 -3.66
N PHE A 178 10.20 -15.20 -3.27
CA PHE A 178 9.74 -15.23 -1.89
C PHE A 178 9.24 -16.63 -1.54
N ASP A 179 10.01 -17.29 -0.67
CA ASP A 179 9.65 -18.59 -0.11
C ASP A 179 8.76 -18.37 1.13
N PHE A 180 7.45 -18.21 0.92
CA PHE A 180 6.50 -18.00 2.00
C PHE A 180 6.22 -19.32 2.73
N GLN A 181 6.47 -19.33 4.03
CA GLN A 181 6.17 -20.44 4.92
C GLN A 181 4.98 -20.08 5.82
N PRO A 182 4.13 -21.04 6.22
CA PRO A 182 3.04 -20.79 7.16
C PRO A 182 3.56 -20.11 8.44
N TYR A 183 2.84 -19.09 8.91
CA TYR A 183 3.19 -18.34 10.13
C TYR A 183 2.10 -18.46 11.19
N ASP A 184 0.86 -18.16 10.82
CA ASP A 184 -0.33 -18.32 11.66
C ASP A 184 -1.55 -18.67 10.80
N ALA A 185 -2.74 -18.73 11.42
CA ALA A 185 -3.99 -19.08 10.73
C ALA A 185 -4.42 -18.11 9.61
N THR A 186 -3.82 -16.92 9.56
CA THR A 186 -4.18 -15.83 8.65
C THR A 186 -3.05 -15.43 7.71
N SER A 187 -1.82 -15.88 7.98
CA SER A 187 -0.61 -15.31 7.37
C SER A 187 0.48 -16.34 7.08
N SER A 188 1.27 -16.05 6.05
CA SER A 188 2.53 -16.74 5.72
C SER A 188 3.65 -15.71 5.59
N VAL A 189 4.89 -16.06 5.93
CA VAL A 189 6.02 -15.11 5.98
C VAL A 189 7.28 -15.73 5.40
N VAL A 190 8.22 -14.87 5.00
CA VAL A 190 9.54 -15.32 4.49
C VAL A 190 10.54 -15.59 5.63
N ASP A 191 10.41 -14.90 6.77
CA ASP A 191 11.20 -15.16 7.99
C ASP A 191 10.32 -14.94 9.23
N ALA A 192 10.07 -15.98 10.01
CA ALA A 192 9.22 -15.90 11.20
C ALA A 192 9.78 -14.97 12.30
N ARG A 193 11.08 -14.65 12.28
CA ARG A 193 11.70 -13.70 13.23
C ARG A 193 11.50 -12.24 12.82
N SER A 194 11.06 -12.01 11.58
CA SER A 194 10.91 -10.70 10.95
C SER A 194 9.72 -10.78 9.98
N PRO A 195 8.49 -11.03 10.50
CA PRO A 195 7.34 -11.32 9.67
C PRO A 195 6.95 -10.12 8.79
N GLU A 196 7.13 -8.89 9.28
CA GLU A 196 6.84 -7.64 8.56
C GLU A 196 7.77 -7.41 7.35
N ARG A 197 8.87 -8.15 7.21
CA ARG A 197 9.77 -8.04 6.05
C ARG A 197 9.08 -8.44 4.75
N ALA A 198 8.25 -9.47 4.82
CA ALA A 198 7.39 -9.92 3.75
C ALA A 198 6.34 -10.87 4.34
N ILE A 199 5.10 -10.39 4.40
CA ILE A 199 3.95 -11.13 4.92
C ILE A 199 2.87 -11.24 3.84
N ALA A 200 2.42 -12.48 3.64
CA ALA A 200 1.30 -12.85 2.79
C ALA A 200 0.08 -13.15 3.64
N HIS A 201 -1.07 -12.68 3.20
CA HIS A 201 -2.35 -12.87 3.89
C HIS A 201 -3.15 -13.96 3.20
N ASP A 202 -3.70 -14.88 3.99
CA ASP A 202 -4.65 -15.85 3.50
C ASP A 202 -5.84 -15.14 2.83
N HIS A 203 -6.27 -15.69 1.69
CA HIS A 203 -7.30 -15.07 0.86
C HIS A 203 -8.64 -14.97 1.58
N ASP A 204 -9.05 -16.02 2.28
CA ASP A 204 -10.36 -16.09 2.94
C ASP A 204 -10.36 -15.25 4.21
N ALA A 205 -9.25 -15.26 4.96
CA ALA A 205 -9.05 -14.35 6.09
C ALA A 205 -9.12 -12.88 5.64
N LEU A 206 -8.39 -12.51 4.58
CA LEU A 206 -8.41 -11.14 4.04
C LEU A 206 -9.80 -10.74 3.55
N ALA A 207 -10.50 -11.63 2.83
CA ALA A 207 -11.87 -11.38 2.38
C ALA A 207 -12.83 -11.16 3.57
N GLY A 208 -12.68 -11.96 4.63
CA GLY A 208 -13.41 -11.80 5.88
C GLY A 208 -13.14 -10.45 6.56
N ALA A 209 -11.88 -10.03 6.64
CA ALA A 209 -11.51 -8.73 7.23
C ALA A 209 -12.07 -7.55 6.42
N ILE A 210 -12.04 -7.62 5.09
CA ILE A 210 -12.64 -6.61 4.19
C ILE A 210 -14.14 -6.49 4.45
N ALA A 211 -14.84 -7.63 4.51
CA ALA A 211 -16.28 -7.66 4.78
C ALA A 211 -16.60 -7.12 6.18
N ALA A 212 -15.82 -7.51 7.20
CA ALA A 212 -15.99 -7.05 8.58
C ALA A 212 -15.74 -5.54 8.73
N ALA A 213 -14.88 -4.94 7.91
CA ALA A 213 -14.69 -3.49 7.86
C ALA A 213 -15.87 -2.76 7.20
N GLY A 214 -16.78 -3.46 6.51
CA GLY A 214 -17.89 -2.87 5.78
C GLY A 214 -17.59 -2.53 4.31
N LEU A 215 -16.51 -3.10 3.76
CA LEU A 215 -16.15 -2.97 2.35
C LEU A 215 -16.70 -4.14 1.55
N LYS A 216 -17.04 -3.88 0.28
CA LYS A 216 -17.37 -4.92 -0.70
C LYS A 216 -16.25 -5.03 -1.71
N LEU A 217 -15.54 -6.16 -1.73
CA LEU A 217 -14.59 -6.49 -2.78
C LEU A 217 -15.32 -6.55 -4.14
N VAL A 218 -14.98 -5.65 -5.06
CA VAL A 218 -15.54 -5.59 -6.42
C VAL A 218 -14.66 -6.23 -7.47
N SER A 219 -13.36 -6.24 -7.25
CA SER A 219 -12.43 -6.97 -8.11
C SER A 219 -11.17 -7.37 -7.37
N PHE A 220 -10.62 -8.50 -7.79
CA PHE A 220 -9.32 -9.00 -7.40
C PHE A 220 -8.58 -9.31 -8.68
N HIS A 221 -7.39 -8.71 -8.86
CA HIS A 221 -6.57 -8.96 -10.03
C HIS A 221 -5.18 -9.37 -9.62
N ARG A 222 -4.64 -10.35 -10.34
CA ARG A 222 -3.24 -10.71 -10.27
C ARG A 222 -2.41 -9.69 -11.04
N ALA A 223 -1.29 -9.24 -10.47
CA ALA A 223 -0.32 -8.46 -11.23
C ALA A 223 0.12 -9.26 -12.47
N PRO A 224 0.20 -8.65 -13.66
CA PRO A 224 0.67 -9.35 -14.85
C PRO A 224 2.10 -9.85 -14.65
N GLY A 225 2.29 -11.17 -14.65
CA GLY A 225 3.61 -11.79 -14.68
C GLY A 225 4.27 -11.59 -16.05
N ARG A 226 5.60 -11.48 -16.10
CA ARG A 226 6.31 -11.52 -17.40
C ARG A 226 6.03 -12.87 -18.07
N ARG A 227 5.62 -12.85 -19.35
CA ARG A 227 5.87 -13.99 -20.24
C ARG A 227 7.39 -14.20 -20.27
N ARG A 228 7.86 -15.42 -20.00
CA ARG A 228 9.22 -15.81 -20.40
C ARG A 228 9.31 -15.54 -21.90
N ARG A 229 10.20 -14.63 -22.33
CA ARG A 229 10.77 -14.79 -23.68
C ARG A 229 11.60 -16.07 -23.57
N LEU A 230 11.16 -17.10 -24.26
CA LEU A 230 12.00 -18.25 -24.58
C LEU A 230 13.23 -17.77 -25.36
#